data_AF-A0A414QQX2-F1
#
_entry.id   AF-A0A414QQX2-F1
#
_cell.length_a   1.000
_cell.length_b   1.000
_cell.length_c   1.000
_cell.angle_alpha   90.00
_cell.angle_beta   90.00
_cell.angle_gamma   90.00
#
_symmetry.space_group_name_H-M   'P 1'
#
loop_
_entity.id
_entity.type
_entity.pdbx_description
1 polymer ?
#
loop_
_entity_poly.entity_id
_entity_poly.type
_entity_poly.pdbx_seq_one_letter_code
_entity_poly.pdbx_strand_id
1 'polypeptide(L)'
;MKIVLDTHAHTIVSGHAYNTIREMAQMAKEKGLEAFALTEHAPQMPGTCHEFYFQNLHIVPREMYGVRLFMGVELNIMNEKGEVDLPENTLCQMDIAIASIHGPCYKGERTEEAITAAYLAAMENPLIHIIGHPDDGRYPVDYEQLAKKAKETGTILEVNNGSLRPGGFRVDTRKNDLKMLEYCKKYEVPVTMGSDAHMDVDLADYSYALPVIEESHFPEELIVNTSAELLKSCIRYKRNMWKQKKVNC
;
A
#
# COMPACT_ATOMS: atom_id res chain seq x y z
N MET A 1 3.05 21.04 -3.70
CA MET A 1 2.49 20.04 -2.78
C MET A 1 3.45 19.76 -1.63
N LYS A 2 3.00 19.86 -0.37
CA LYS A 2 3.79 19.45 0.81
C LYS A 2 3.52 17.97 1.09
N ILE A 3 4.54 17.13 1.09
CA ILE A 3 4.41 15.71 1.48
C ILE A 3 4.74 15.59 2.97
N VAL A 4 3.84 14.97 3.73
CA VAL A 4 3.96 14.84 5.19
C VAL A 4 3.99 13.39 5.66
N LEU A 5 3.68 12.44 4.78
CA LEU A 5 3.70 11.02 5.10
C LEU A 5 4.12 10.13 3.94
N ASP A 6 4.62 8.95 4.30
CA ASP A 6 4.87 7.81 3.42
C ASP A 6 4.08 6.59 3.92
N THR A 7 3.42 5.87 3.01
CA THR A 7 2.51 4.76 3.35
C THR A 7 3.11 3.38 3.14
N HIS A 8 4.29 3.27 2.54
CA HIS A 8 4.86 1.98 2.13
C HIS A 8 6.38 1.94 2.31
N ALA A 9 6.85 1.20 3.31
CA ALA A 9 8.27 0.98 3.58
C ALA A 9 8.50 -0.30 4.40
N HIS A 10 9.72 -0.84 4.34
CA HIS A 10 10.09 -2.14 4.90
C HIS A 10 11.30 -2.03 5.83
N THR A 11 11.41 -2.98 6.76
CA THR A 11 12.59 -3.13 7.62
C THR A 11 13.27 -4.47 7.39
N ILE A 12 14.39 -4.69 8.08
CA ILE A 12 15.20 -5.91 8.04
C ILE A 12 14.39 -7.21 8.18
N VAL A 13 13.21 -7.18 8.78
CA VAL A 13 12.36 -8.36 8.96
C VAL A 13 11.68 -8.83 7.66
N SER A 14 11.59 -7.98 6.63
CA SER A 14 11.16 -8.36 5.27
C SER A 14 12.23 -9.17 4.51
N GLY A 15 13.42 -9.35 5.09
CA GLY A 15 14.48 -10.25 4.59
C GLY A 15 15.36 -9.68 3.47
N HIS A 16 14.87 -8.68 2.74
CA HIS A 16 15.61 -7.99 1.66
C HIS A 16 15.55 -6.46 1.78
N ALA A 17 15.16 -5.97 2.96
CA ALA A 17 15.37 -4.60 3.41
C ALA A 17 16.45 -4.60 4.51
N TYR A 18 17.03 -3.44 4.80
CA TYR A 18 18.32 -3.41 5.52
C TYR A 18 18.35 -2.51 6.76
N ASN A 19 17.26 -1.81 7.06
CA ASN A 19 17.18 -0.90 8.20
C ASN A 19 16.25 -1.45 9.28
N THR A 20 16.50 -1.07 10.53
CA THR A 20 15.62 -1.33 11.68
C THR A 20 14.49 -0.31 11.78
N ILE A 21 13.46 -0.59 12.58
CA ILE A 21 12.37 0.36 12.90
C ILE A 21 12.92 1.73 13.35
N ARG A 22 13.99 1.72 14.17
CA ARG A 22 14.57 2.96 14.71
C ARG A 22 15.32 3.76 13.65
N GLU A 23 16.02 3.09 12.73
CA GLU A 23 16.72 3.76 11.63
C GLU A 23 15.71 4.37 10.64
N MET A 24 14.66 3.62 10.28
CA MET A 24 13.57 4.14 9.45
C MET A 24 12.88 5.35 10.10
N ALA A 25 12.58 5.27 11.40
CA ALA A 25 11.96 6.40 12.11
C ALA A 25 12.88 7.62 12.24
N GLN A 26 14.20 7.41 12.38
CA GLN A 26 15.16 8.49 12.38
C GLN A 26 15.21 9.17 11.01
N MET A 27 15.28 8.39 9.93
CA MET A 27 15.28 8.91 8.57
C MET A 27 13.98 9.66 8.23
N ALA A 28 12.83 9.17 8.71
CA ALA A 28 11.56 9.87 8.58
C ALA A 28 11.61 11.29 9.20
N LYS A 29 12.25 11.44 10.37
CA LYS A 29 12.48 12.75 10.99
C LYS A 29 13.42 13.62 10.14
N GLU A 30 14.51 13.05 9.64
CA GLU A 30 15.50 13.77 8.81
C GLU A 30 14.87 14.30 7.52
N LYS A 31 13.92 13.55 6.95
CA LYS A 31 13.11 13.97 5.79
C LYS A 31 11.91 14.86 6.14
N GLY A 32 11.71 15.18 7.42
CA GLY A 32 10.67 16.11 7.87
C GLY A 32 9.25 15.56 7.79
N LEU A 33 9.07 14.24 7.81
CA LEU A 33 7.74 13.62 7.81
C LEU A 33 7.05 13.81 9.16
N GLU A 34 5.73 13.99 9.11
CA GLU A 34 4.86 14.00 10.30
C GLU A 34 4.49 12.56 10.71
N ALA A 35 4.38 11.66 9.73
CA ALA A 35 4.12 10.25 9.94
C ALA A 35 4.71 9.37 8.84
N PHE A 36 4.88 8.08 9.09
CA PHE A 36 5.13 7.09 8.04
C PHE A 36 4.59 5.72 8.46
N ALA A 37 4.44 4.81 7.51
CA ALA A 37 4.05 3.44 7.75
C ALA A 37 5.20 2.46 7.51
N LEU A 38 5.29 1.46 8.37
CA LEU A 38 6.07 0.25 8.13
C LEU A 38 5.10 -0.87 7.76
N THR A 39 5.27 -1.44 6.58
CA THR A 39 4.33 -2.38 5.94
C THR A 39 5.10 -3.62 5.50
N GLU A 40 5.58 -4.38 6.47
CA GLU A 40 6.39 -5.57 6.20
C GLU A 40 5.63 -6.58 5.35
N HIS A 41 6.35 -7.34 4.52
CA HIS A 41 5.73 -8.41 3.75
C HIS A 41 5.13 -9.48 4.65
N ALA A 42 3.90 -9.88 4.34
CA ALA A 42 3.20 -10.95 5.03
C ALA A 42 3.84 -12.35 4.79
N PRO A 43 3.57 -13.35 5.66
CA PRO A 43 4.38 -14.57 5.81
C PRO A 43 4.62 -15.47 4.59
N GLN A 44 3.83 -15.38 3.50
CA GLN A 44 4.09 -16.20 2.31
C GLN A 44 5.23 -15.65 1.44
N MET A 45 5.65 -14.40 1.64
CA MET A 45 6.83 -13.86 0.95
C MET A 45 8.10 -14.61 1.40
N PRO A 46 8.88 -15.19 0.48
CA PRO A 46 10.10 -15.90 0.84
C PRO A 46 11.09 -15.00 1.60
N GLY A 47 11.52 -15.45 2.78
CA GLY A 47 12.52 -14.76 3.60
C GLY A 47 11.99 -13.68 4.55
N THR A 48 10.68 -13.43 4.57
CA THR A 48 10.05 -12.47 5.49
C THR A 48 9.84 -13.03 6.90
N CYS A 49 9.26 -12.19 7.75
CA CYS A 49 8.89 -12.48 9.13
C CYS A 49 7.66 -13.41 9.28
N HIS A 50 7.58 -14.08 10.44
CA HIS A 50 6.42 -14.90 10.82
C HIS A 50 5.25 -14.04 11.31
N GLU A 51 4.02 -14.59 11.33
CA GLU A 51 2.81 -13.87 11.78
C GLU A 51 2.94 -13.26 13.19
N PHE A 52 3.77 -13.87 14.06
CA PHE A 52 4.02 -13.43 15.42
C PHE A 52 4.68 -12.04 15.48
N TYR A 53 5.42 -11.66 14.44
CA TYR A 53 5.94 -10.31 14.32
C TYR A 53 4.78 -9.31 14.36
N PHE A 54 3.78 -9.49 13.49
CA PHE A 54 2.60 -8.63 13.41
C PHE A 54 1.78 -8.63 14.71
N GLN A 55 1.54 -9.81 15.30
CA GLN A 55 0.80 -9.93 16.57
C GLN A 55 1.49 -9.16 17.71
N ASN A 56 2.81 -9.03 17.67
CA ASN A 56 3.58 -8.36 18.72
C ASN A 56 3.80 -6.86 18.45
N LEU A 57 3.39 -6.30 17.30
CA LEU A 57 3.57 -4.88 16.97
C LEU A 57 2.85 -3.93 17.95
N HIS A 58 1.91 -4.43 18.75
CA HIS A 58 1.24 -3.65 19.79
C HIS A 58 2.19 -3.10 20.87
N ILE A 59 3.38 -3.71 21.07
CA ILE A 59 4.38 -3.22 22.04
C ILE A 59 5.26 -2.09 21.50
N VAL A 60 5.29 -1.89 20.18
CA VAL A 60 6.16 -0.90 19.55
C VAL A 60 5.56 0.50 19.77
N PRO A 61 6.36 1.50 20.22
CA PRO A 61 5.90 2.88 20.33
C PRO A 61 5.32 3.42 19.01
N ARG A 62 4.17 4.10 19.09
CA ARG A 62 3.50 4.72 17.92
C ARG A 62 4.06 6.08 17.54
N GLU A 63 5.06 6.55 18.27
CA GLU A 63 5.78 7.78 17.97
C GLU A 63 7.26 7.60 18.36
N MET A 64 8.14 8.01 17.45
CA MET A 64 9.59 8.03 17.69
C MET A 64 10.17 9.29 17.04
N TYR A 65 11.09 9.95 17.74
CA TYR A 65 11.76 11.15 17.23
C TYR A 65 10.80 12.28 16.78
N GLY A 66 9.56 12.33 17.29
CA GLY A 66 8.54 13.30 16.90
C GLY A 66 7.77 12.93 15.62
N VAL A 67 7.98 11.73 15.08
CA VAL A 67 7.29 11.18 13.91
C VAL A 67 6.32 10.09 14.35
N ARG A 68 5.08 10.11 13.85
CA ARG A 68 4.11 9.04 14.10
C ARG A 68 4.39 7.82 13.23
N LEU A 69 4.34 6.64 13.82
CA LEU A 69 4.53 5.37 13.13
C LEU A 69 3.18 4.64 13.01
N PHE A 70 2.80 4.30 11.78
CA PHE A 70 1.73 3.34 11.50
C PHE A 70 2.36 1.95 11.36
N MET A 71 1.95 1.01 12.20
CA MET A 71 2.41 -0.38 12.10
C MET A 71 1.44 -1.17 11.25
N GLY A 72 1.89 -1.54 10.06
CA GLY A 72 1.07 -2.18 9.05
C GLY A 72 1.68 -3.44 8.48
N VAL A 73 1.10 -3.85 7.36
CA VAL A 73 1.47 -5.05 6.61
C VAL A 73 1.28 -4.80 5.13
N GLU A 74 2.18 -5.34 4.32
CA GLU A 74 1.94 -5.56 2.90
C GLU A 74 1.59 -7.04 2.68
N LEU A 75 0.31 -7.29 2.46
CA LEU A 75 -0.28 -8.59 2.23
C LEU A 75 0.03 -9.08 0.81
N ASN A 76 0.21 -10.38 0.68
CA ASN A 76 0.27 -11.04 -0.60
C ASN A 76 -1.15 -11.46 -1.02
N ILE A 77 -1.65 -10.92 -2.14
CA ILE A 77 -2.81 -11.48 -2.82
C ILE A 77 -2.37 -12.80 -3.44
N MET A 78 -3.07 -13.89 -3.12
CA MET A 78 -2.62 -15.26 -3.42
C MET A 78 -3.25 -15.84 -4.69
N ASN A 79 -4.45 -15.39 -5.06
CA ASN A 79 -5.24 -15.91 -6.18
C ASN A 79 -6.39 -14.94 -6.58
N GLU A 80 -7.19 -15.35 -7.57
CA GLU A 80 -8.32 -14.61 -8.15
C GLU A 80 -9.47 -14.38 -7.18
N LYS A 81 -9.51 -15.11 -6.05
CA LYS A 81 -10.52 -14.90 -4.99
C LYS A 81 -10.12 -13.79 -4.02
N GLY A 82 -8.97 -13.13 -4.23
CA GLY A 82 -8.49 -12.06 -3.35
C GLY A 82 -8.06 -12.54 -1.97
N GLU A 83 -7.77 -13.85 -1.82
CA GLU A 83 -7.27 -14.41 -0.56
C GLU A 83 -5.91 -13.80 -0.23
N VAL A 84 -5.71 -13.46 1.05
CA VAL A 84 -4.48 -12.86 1.58
C VAL A 84 -3.89 -13.71 2.69
N ASP A 85 -2.60 -13.53 2.94
CA ASP A 85 -1.77 -14.44 3.72
C ASP A 85 -1.54 -14.03 5.18
N LEU A 86 -2.48 -13.30 5.77
CA LEU A 86 -2.52 -13.01 7.20
C LEU A 86 -3.94 -13.23 7.74
N PRO A 87 -4.12 -13.99 8.85
CA PRO A 87 -5.44 -14.29 9.36
C PRO A 87 -6.11 -13.02 9.93
N GLU A 88 -7.44 -12.97 9.82
CA GLU A 88 -8.25 -11.79 10.14
C GLU A 88 -8.02 -11.27 11.57
N ASN A 89 -7.82 -12.18 12.54
CA ASN A 89 -7.57 -11.86 13.94
C ASN A 89 -6.24 -11.11 14.18
N THR A 90 -5.27 -11.26 13.28
CA THR A 90 -4.00 -10.53 13.30
C THR A 90 -4.12 -9.27 12.44
N LEU A 91 -4.70 -9.40 11.25
CA LEU A 91 -4.87 -8.29 10.32
C LEU A 91 -5.68 -7.13 10.92
N CYS A 92 -6.71 -7.41 11.73
CA CYS A 92 -7.53 -6.36 12.35
C CYS A 92 -6.78 -5.51 13.39
N GLN A 93 -5.60 -5.94 13.83
CA GLN A 93 -4.74 -5.21 14.75
C GLN A 93 -3.79 -4.23 14.03
N MET A 94 -3.62 -4.37 12.71
CA MET A 94 -2.74 -3.53 11.91
C MET A 94 -3.34 -2.15 11.69
N ASP A 95 -2.54 -1.10 11.81
CA ASP A 95 -3.00 0.28 11.60
C ASP A 95 -3.40 0.53 10.15
N ILE A 96 -2.61 -0.05 9.24
CA ILE A 96 -2.74 0.07 7.79
C ILE A 96 -2.38 -1.28 7.16
N ALA A 97 -2.98 -1.57 6.02
CA ALA A 97 -2.75 -2.82 5.29
C ALA A 97 -2.81 -2.51 3.80
N ILE A 98 -1.71 -2.84 3.14
CA ILE A 98 -1.57 -2.83 1.69
C ILE A 98 -1.79 -4.26 1.22
N ALA A 99 -2.46 -4.47 0.09
CA ALA A 99 -2.53 -5.77 -0.56
C ALA A 99 -1.99 -5.68 -1.98
N SER A 100 -1.03 -6.56 -2.28
CA SER A 100 -0.21 -6.49 -3.48
C SER A 100 -0.10 -7.86 -4.14
N ILE A 101 0.12 -7.90 -5.45
CA ILE A 101 0.42 -9.16 -6.17
C ILE A 101 1.93 -9.33 -6.24
N HIS A 102 2.43 -10.39 -5.62
CA HIS A 102 3.84 -10.77 -5.67
C HIS A 102 4.02 -12.10 -6.39
N GLY A 103 4.92 -12.14 -7.37
CA GLY A 103 5.14 -13.34 -8.20
C GLY A 103 5.50 -14.62 -7.46
N PRO A 104 6.30 -14.60 -6.38
CA PRO A 104 6.56 -15.78 -5.57
C PRO A 104 5.32 -16.31 -4.81
N CYS A 105 4.34 -15.45 -4.56
CA CYS A 105 3.19 -15.75 -3.70
C CYS A 105 1.92 -16.05 -4.50
N TYR A 106 1.74 -15.38 -5.64
CA TYR A 106 0.55 -15.45 -6.48
C TYR A 106 0.51 -16.75 -7.30
N LYS A 107 -0.55 -17.55 -7.10
CA LYS A 107 -0.73 -18.88 -7.71
C LYS A 107 -1.85 -18.94 -8.75
N GLY A 108 -2.48 -17.79 -9.05
CA GLY A 108 -3.54 -17.68 -10.04
C GLY A 108 -3.05 -17.48 -11.47
N GLU A 109 -4.00 -17.42 -12.40
CA GLU A 109 -3.82 -17.01 -13.78
C GLU A 109 -3.46 -15.52 -13.88
N ARG A 110 -2.63 -15.18 -14.87
CA ARG A 110 -2.11 -13.82 -15.07
C ARG A 110 -2.75 -13.10 -16.26
N THR A 111 -3.97 -13.48 -16.62
CA THR A 111 -4.75 -12.74 -17.63
C THR A 111 -5.31 -11.46 -17.02
N GLU A 112 -5.69 -10.49 -17.86
CA GLU A 112 -6.25 -9.23 -17.37
C GLU A 112 -7.52 -9.48 -16.54
N GLU A 113 -8.37 -10.43 -16.96
CA GLU A 113 -9.59 -10.78 -16.26
C GLU A 113 -9.33 -11.39 -14.88
N ALA A 114 -8.38 -12.33 -14.78
CA ALA A 114 -8.04 -13.02 -13.54
C ALA A 114 -7.38 -12.08 -12.52
N ILE A 115 -6.45 -11.22 -12.97
CA ILE A 115 -5.79 -10.23 -12.13
C ILE A 115 -6.76 -9.15 -11.68
N THR A 116 -7.62 -8.67 -12.57
CA THR A 116 -8.69 -7.75 -12.20
C THR A 116 -9.58 -8.39 -11.13
N ALA A 117 -10.05 -9.61 -11.33
CA ALA A 117 -10.85 -10.32 -10.32
C ALA A 117 -10.14 -10.43 -8.96
N ALA A 118 -8.84 -10.75 -8.95
CA ALA A 118 -8.03 -10.83 -7.73
C ALA A 118 -8.03 -9.51 -6.94
N TYR A 119 -7.76 -8.38 -7.61
CA TYR A 119 -7.77 -7.07 -6.96
C TYR A 119 -9.17 -6.69 -6.48
N LEU A 120 -10.20 -6.87 -7.32
CA LEU A 120 -11.58 -6.53 -6.96
C LEU A 120 -12.04 -7.33 -5.72
N ALA A 121 -11.73 -8.62 -5.67
CA ALA A 121 -12.07 -9.47 -4.53
C ALA A 121 -11.28 -9.09 -3.27
N ALA A 122 -10.00 -8.71 -3.39
CA ALA A 122 -9.23 -8.23 -2.25
C ALA A 122 -9.84 -6.95 -1.64
N MET A 123 -10.33 -6.02 -2.47
CA MET A 123 -10.96 -4.77 -2.01
C MET A 123 -12.23 -4.98 -1.17
N GLU A 124 -12.92 -6.12 -1.32
CA GLU A 124 -14.10 -6.49 -0.52
C GLU A 124 -13.78 -6.76 0.95
N ASN A 125 -12.52 -7.06 1.26
CA ASN A 125 -12.04 -7.17 2.63
C ASN A 125 -11.91 -5.77 3.23
N PRO A 126 -12.73 -5.40 4.23
CA PRO A 126 -12.72 -4.07 4.81
C PRO A 126 -11.48 -3.79 5.70
N LEU A 127 -10.61 -4.77 5.90
CA LEU A 127 -9.31 -4.59 6.56
C LEU A 127 -8.17 -4.26 5.58
N ILE A 128 -8.42 -4.32 4.25
CA ILE A 128 -7.46 -3.91 3.21
C ILE A 128 -7.75 -2.45 2.85
N HIS A 129 -6.74 -1.60 3.00
CA HIS A 129 -6.87 -0.14 2.91
C HIS A 129 -6.30 0.42 1.60
N ILE A 130 -5.21 -0.19 1.10
CA ILE A 130 -4.50 0.21 -0.11
C ILE A 130 -4.30 -1.02 -0.99
N ILE A 131 -4.44 -0.86 -2.31
CA ILE A 131 -3.85 -1.80 -3.27
C ILE A 131 -2.46 -1.29 -3.66
N GLY A 132 -1.44 -2.10 -3.38
CA GLY A 132 -0.04 -1.77 -3.64
C GLY A 132 0.35 -2.07 -5.09
N HIS A 133 1.17 -1.18 -5.65
CA HIS A 133 1.77 -1.26 -7.00
C HIS A 133 0.96 -2.02 -8.06
N PRO A 134 -0.32 -1.67 -8.32
CA PRO A 134 -1.13 -2.30 -9.37
C PRO A 134 -0.68 -1.89 -10.80
N ASP A 135 0.46 -1.23 -10.91
CA ASP A 135 1.02 -0.66 -12.13
C ASP A 135 1.95 -1.63 -12.88
N ASP A 136 2.32 -2.77 -12.28
CA ASP A 136 3.18 -3.77 -12.91
C ASP A 136 2.47 -4.51 -14.05
N GLY A 137 2.86 -4.22 -15.30
CA GLY A 137 2.29 -4.82 -16.51
C GLY A 137 2.50 -6.33 -16.67
N ARG A 138 3.28 -6.98 -15.79
CA ARG A 138 3.32 -8.45 -15.69
C ARG A 138 2.01 -9.03 -15.12
N TYR A 139 1.20 -8.17 -14.51
CA TYR A 139 -0.12 -8.43 -13.94
C TYR A 139 -1.11 -7.41 -14.53
N PRO A 140 -1.51 -7.57 -15.80
CA PRO A 140 -2.37 -6.61 -16.47
C PRO A 140 -3.71 -6.48 -15.75
N VAL A 141 -4.27 -5.28 -15.68
CA VAL A 141 -5.52 -4.99 -14.97
C VAL A 141 -6.39 -4.00 -15.75
N ASP A 142 -7.71 -4.20 -15.68
CA ASP A 142 -8.67 -3.19 -16.11
C ASP A 142 -8.74 -2.06 -15.07
N TYR A 143 -8.00 -0.98 -15.32
CA TYR A 143 -7.94 0.18 -14.44
C TYR A 143 -9.28 0.91 -14.25
N GLU A 144 -10.23 0.80 -15.18
CA GLU A 144 -11.55 1.41 -14.99
C GLU A 144 -12.35 0.62 -13.93
N GLN A 145 -12.33 -0.70 -14.03
CA GLN A 145 -12.95 -1.58 -13.03
C GLN A 145 -12.26 -1.43 -11.67
N LEU A 146 -10.93 -1.38 -11.66
CA LEU A 146 -10.13 -1.19 -10.45
C LEU A 146 -10.52 0.12 -9.72
N ALA A 147 -10.56 1.24 -10.44
CA ALA A 147 -10.92 2.54 -9.86
C ALA A 147 -12.39 2.57 -9.38
N LYS A 148 -13.33 1.99 -10.13
CA LYS A 148 -14.74 1.91 -9.70
C LYS A 148 -14.90 1.14 -8.40
N LYS A 149 -14.22 -0.01 -8.25
CA LYS A 149 -14.28 -0.81 -7.03
C LYS A 149 -13.53 -0.15 -5.87
N ALA A 150 -12.42 0.54 -6.15
CA ALA A 150 -11.74 1.36 -5.17
C ALA A 150 -12.67 2.44 -4.60
N LYS A 151 -13.43 3.12 -5.45
CA LYS A 151 -14.46 4.09 -5.03
C LYS A 151 -15.56 3.45 -4.18
N GLU A 152 -16.09 2.32 -4.63
CA GLU A 152 -17.17 1.58 -3.94
C GLU A 152 -16.75 1.14 -2.53
N THR A 153 -15.52 0.63 -2.40
CA THR A 153 -15.01 0.06 -1.15
C THR A 153 -14.27 1.06 -0.28
N GLY A 154 -14.00 2.26 -0.78
CA GLY A 154 -13.13 3.26 -0.11
C GLY A 154 -11.67 2.82 -0.03
N THR A 155 -11.22 1.97 -0.95
CA THR A 155 -9.82 1.51 -1.03
C THR A 155 -8.98 2.55 -1.79
N ILE A 156 -7.76 2.80 -1.32
CA ILE A 156 -6.79 3.71 -1.95
C ILE A 156 -5.97 2.93 -3.00
N LEU A 157 -5.58 3.56 -4.09
CA LEU A 157 -4.66 2.97 -5.08
C LEU A 157 -3.27 3.62 -4.98
N GLU A 158 -2.22 2.81 -5.04
CA GLU A 158 -0.84 3.26 -4.90
C GLU A 158 -0.19 3.60 -6.24
N VAL A 159 0.48 4.76 -6.32
CA VAL A 159 1.50 5.08 -7.33
C VAL A 159 2.86 4.81 -6.70
N ASN A 160 3.51 3.73 -7.08
CA ASN A 160 4.66 3.20 -6.35
C ASN A 160 5.99 3.71 -6.94
N ASN A 161 6.79 4.41 -6.13
CA ASN A 161 8.07 4.95 -6.59
C ASN A 161 9.09 3.83 -6.90
N GLY A 162 9.07 2.75 -6.12
CA GLY A 162 9.87 1.54 -6.37
C GLY A 162 9.56 0.89 -7.73
N SER A 163 8.31 0.89 -8.17
CA SER A 163 7.92 0.43 -9.51
C SER A 163 8.52 1.27 -10.63
N LEU A 164 8.51 2.59 -10.45
CA LEU A 164 8.94 3.54 -11.47
C LEU A 164 10.46 3.71 -11.54
N ARG A 165 11.19 3.17 -10.56
CA ARG A 165 12.66 3.22 -10.51
C ARG A 165 13.28 2.54 -11.74
N PRO A 166 14.20 3.21 -12.46
CA PRO A 166 14.93 2.60 -13.57
C PRO A 166 15.70 1.35 -13.14
N GLY A 167 15.69 0.32 -14.00
CA GLY A 167 16.38 -0.96 -13.72
C GLY A 167 15.59 -1.93 -12.83
N GLY A 168 14.37 -1.59 -12.44
CA GLY A 168 13.43 -2.52 -11.80
C GLY A 168 12.95 -3.61 -12.75
N PHE A 169 12.30 -4.63 -12.18
CA PHE A 169 11.76 -5.78 -12.92
C PHE A 169 10.30 -5.62 -13.36
N ARG A 170 9.57 -4.63 -12.81
CA ARG A 170 8.17 -4.32 -13.16
C ARG A 170 8.15 -3.67 -14.54
N VAL A 171 7.11 -3.91 -15.33
CA VAL A 171 7.04 -3.47 -16.75
C VAL A 171 5.90 -2.49 -16.98
N ASP A 172 6.04 -1.59 -17.96
CA ASP A 172 5.01 -0.61 -18.35
C ASP A 172 4.44 0.29 -17.23
N THR A 173 5.13 0.33 -16.08
CA THR A 173 4.71 0.97 -14.82
C THR A 173 4.20 2.39 -15.02
N ARG A 174 5.00 3.25 -15.65
CA ARG A 174 4.61 4.65 -15.94
C ARG A 174 3.34 4.78 -16.78
N LYS A 175 3.21 3.98 -17.84
CA LYS A 175 2.05 4.02 -18.74
C LYS A 175 0.79 3.59 -17.98
N ASN A 176 0.95 2.57 -17.15
CA ASN A 176 -0.11 1.99 -16.34
C ASN A 176 -0.56 2.94 -15.22
N ASP A 177 0.37 3.58 -14.51
CA ASP A 177 0.06 4.61 -13.51
C ASP A 177 -0.74 5.77 -14.10
N LEU A 178 -0.35 6.29 -15.28
CA LEU A 178 -1.11 7.35 -15.94
C LEU A 178 -2.56 6.94 -16.24
N LYS A 179 -2.75 5.71 -16.73
CA LYS A 179 -4.07 5.16 -17.02
C LYS A 179 -4.89 4.98 -15.73
N MET A 180 -4.26 4.48 -14.66
CA MET A 180 -4.87 4.39 -13.34
C MET A 180 -5.31 5.76 -12.83
N LEU A 181 -4.42 6.76 -12.87
CA LEU A 181 -4.67 8.13 -12.42
C LEU A 181 -5.79 8.81 -13.20
N GLU A 182 -5.90 8.56 -14.51
CA GLU A 182 -7.04 9.03 -15.32
C GLU A 182 -8.38 8.57 -14.72
N TYR A 183 -8.52 7.27 -14.41
CA TYR A 183 -9.74 6.74 -13.84
C TYR A 183 -9.94 7.11 -12.38
N CYS A 184 -8.88 7.13 -11.56
CA CYS A 184 -8.96 7.63 -10.19
C CYS A 184 -9.46 9.07 -10.14
N LYS A 185 -8.99 9.93 -11.05
CA LYS A 185 -9.44 11.31 -11.17
C LYS A 185 -10.92 11.37 -11.59
N LYS A 186 -11.33 10.55 -12.57
CA LYS A 186 -12.72 10.46 -13.05
C LYS A 186 -13.70 10.01 -11.97
N TYR A 187 -13.29 9.11 -11.08
CA TYR A 187 -14.15 8.55 -10.02
C TYR A 187 -13.89 9.14 -8.63
N GLU A 188 -13.00 10.14 -8.53
CA GLU A 188 -12.59 10.78 -7.28
C GLU A 188 -12.12 9.75 -6.24
N VAL A 189 -11.21 8.87 -6.65
CA VAL A 189 -10.57 7.86 -5.80
C VAL A 189 -9.27 8.46 -5.26
N PRO A 190 -9.06 8.51 -3.93
CA PRO A 190 -7.79 8.92 -3.38
C PRO A 190 -6.65 7.98 -3.80
N VAL A 191 -5.48 8.55 -4.04
CA VAL A 191 -4.26 7.81 -4.32
C VAL A 191 -3.20 8.10 -3.27
N THR A 192 -2.26 7.18 -3.11
CA THR A 192 -1.07 7.39 -2.29
C THR A 192 0.18 7.12 -3.11
N MET A 193 1.22 7.92 -2.91
CA MET A 193 2.57 7.56 -3.32
C MET A 193 3.22 6.74 -2.22
N GLY A 194 3.69 5.55 -2.54
CA GLY A 194 4.52 4.73 -1.65
C GLY A 194 5.97 4.75 -2.12
N SER A 195 6.93 4.93 -1.22
CA SER A 195 8.34 4.83 -1.62
C SER A 195 8.75 3.38 -1.93
N ASP A 196 8.09 2.40 -1.29
CA ASP A 196 8.49 0.99 -1.31
C ASP A 196 9.93 0.82 -0.76
N ALA A 197 10.27 1.65 0.23
CA ALA A 197 11.63 1.78 0.71
C ALA A 197 12.10 0.52 1.43
N HIS A 198 13.12 -0.13 0.85
CA HIS A 198 13.87 -1.23 1.45
C HIS A 198 15.21 -0.77 2.06
N MET A 199 15.55 0.50 1.81
CA MET A 199 16.64 1.25 2.42
C MET A 199 16.07 2.56 2.94
N ASP A 200 16.50 2.99 4.11
CA ASP A 200 16.05 4.24 4.73
C ASP A 200 16.22 5.46 3.82
N VAL A 201 17.34 5.58 3.10
CA VAL A 201 17.59 6.68 2.17
C VAL A 201 16.51 6.81 1.07
N ASP A 202 15.81 5.73 0.73
CA ASP A 202 14.74 5.71 -0.26
C ASP A 202 13.37 6.11 0.35
N LEU A 203 13.22 6.14 1.69
CA LEU A 203 11.98 6.52 2.38
C LEU A 203 11.51 7.90 1.94
N ALA A 204 10.25 8.08 1.54
CA ALA A 204 9.74 9.34 0.99
C ALA A 204 10.58 9.96 -0.15
N ASP A 205 11.39 9.16 -0.85
CA ASP A 205 11.87 9.54 -2.18
C ASP A 205 10.76 9.27 -3.19
N TYR A 206 10.34 10.31 -3.89
CA TYR A 206 9.30 10.27 -4.92
C TYR A 206 9.80 10.82 -6.25
N SER A 207 11.12 10.77 -6.49
CA SER A 207 11.77 11.29 -7.69
C SER A 207 11.16 10.75 -9.00
N TYR A 208 10.51 9.59 -8.97
CA TYR A 208 9.85 8.98 -10.14
C TYR A 208 8.32 9.08 -10.08
N ALA A 209 7.71 8.94 -8.90
CA ALA A 209 6.25 9.03 -8.74
C ALA A 209 5.71 10.46 -8.92
N LEU A 210 6.41 11.48 -8.40
CA LEU A 210 5.96 12.88 -8.48
C LEU A 210 5.77 13.37 -9.92
N PRO A 211 6.73 13.16 -10.86
CA PRO A 211 6.53 13.53 -12.25
C PRO A 211 5.27 12.90 -12.90
N VAL A 212 4.90 11.68 -12.50
CA VAL A 212 3.70 11.00 -13.03
C VAL A 212 2.42 11.64 -12.48
N ILE A 213 2.40 11.93 -11.17
CA ILE A 213 1.32 12.68 -10.52
C ILE A 213 1.12 14.05 -11.18
N GLU A 214 2.21 14.80 -11.39
CA GLU A 214 2.18 16.12 -12.01
C GLU A 214 1.68 16.09 -13.46
N GLU A 215 2.15 15.13 -14.27
CA GLU A 215 1.71 14.95 -15.66
C GLU A 215 0.22 14.61 -15.76
N SER A 216 -0.31 13.81 -14.84
CA SER A 216 -1.74 13.47 -14.81
C SER A 216 -2.63 14.65 -14.36
N HIS A 217 -2.02 15.75 -13.89
CA HIS A 217 -2.70 16.86 -13.24
C HIS A 217 -3.67 16.36 -12.15
N PHE A 218 -3.21 15.42 -11.32
CA PHE A 218 -4.05 14.80 -10.31
C PHE A 218 -4.44 15.82 -9.21
N PRO A 219 -5.70 15.85 -8.75
CA PRO A 219 -6.12 16.80 -7.72
C PRO A 219 -5.38 16.57 -6.39
N GLU A 220 -4.75 17.62 -5.84
CA GLU A 220 -3.93 17.53 -4.63
C GLU A 220 -4.74 17.05 -3.41
N GLU A 221 -6.03 17.40 -3.33
CA GLU A 221 -6.97 16.98 -2.28
C GLU A 221 -7.25 15.46 -2.26
N LEU A 222 -6.93 14.76 -3.34
CA LEU A 222 -7.05 13.30 -3.45
C LEU A 222 -5.70 12.58 -3.21
N ILE A 223 -4.62 13.31 -2.93
CA ILE A 223 -3.29 12.74 -2.68
C ILE A 223 -3.10 12.57 -1.17
N VAL A 224 -3.17 11.32 -0.71
CA VAL A 224 -3.13 10.95 0.71
C VAL A 224 -1.86 11.45 1.41
N ASN A 225 -0.73 11.50 0.70
CA ASN A 225 0.57 11.90 1.23
C ASN A 225 0.63 13.35 1.74
N THR A 226 -0.34 14.19 1.39
CA THR A 226 -0.43 15.59 1.81
C THR A 226 -1.04 15.77 3.19
N SER A 227 -1.72 14.74 3.73
CA SER A 227 -2.47 14.85 4.98
C SER A 227 -2.61 13.52 5.71
N ALA A 228 -1.99 13.43 6.90
CA ALA A 228 -2.17 12.29 7.79
C ALA A 228 -3.63 12.10 8.24
N GLU A 229 -4.42 13.17 8.30
CA GLU A 229 -5.85 13.09 8.61
C GLU A 229 -6.66 12.51 7.45
N LEU A 230 -6.27 12.77 6.20
CA LEU A 230 -6.89 12.14 5.03
C LEU A 230 -6.69 10.62 5.07
N LEU A 231 -5.45 10.14 5.28
CA LEU A 231 -5.17 8.71 5.46
C LEU A 231 -6.03 8.09 6.56
N LYS A 232 -6.06 8.69 7.75
CA LYS A 232 -6.85 8.19 8.89
C LYS A 232 -8.34 8.16 8.58
N SER A 233 -8.85 9.12 7.80
CA SER A 233 -10.26 9.16 7.41
C SER A 233 -10.64 7.97 6.51
N CYS A 234 -9.79 7.64 5.52
CA CYS A 234 -9.95 6.47 4.66
C CYS A 234 -9.90 5.17 5.46
N ILE A 235 -8.90 5.02 6.34
CA ILE A 235 -8.77 3.85 7.23
C ILE A 235 -10.01 3.70 8.13
N ARG A 236 -10.48 4.80 8.73
CA ARG A 236 -11.66 4.80 9.60
C ARG A 236 -12.93 4.41 8.84
N TYR A 237 -13.09 4.87 7.61
CA TYR A 237 -14.21 4.49 6.75
C TYR A 237 -14.27 2.96 6.58
N LYS A 238 -13.16 2.33 6.18
CA LYS A 238 -13.09 0.88 5.98
C LYS A 238 -13.25 0.09 7.29
N ARG A 239 -12.63 0.53 8.39
CA ARG A 239 -12.81 -0.08 9.71
C ARG A 239 -14.26 -0.03 10.21
N ASN A 240 -15.02 1.03 9.89
CA ASN A 240 -16.44 1.09 10.22
C ASN A 240 -17.25 0.06 9.43
N MET A 241 -16.95 -0.15 8.15
CA MET A 241 -17.57 -1.22 7.34
C MET A 241 -17.27 -2.61 7.93
N TRP A 242 -16.03 -2.85 8.37
CA TRP A 242 -15.65 -4.11 9.03
C TRP A 242 -16.48 -4.39 10.29
N LYS A 243 -16.60 -3.39 11.17
CA LYS A 243 -17.41 -3.50 12.40
C LYS A 243 -18.87 -3.82 12.09
N GLN A 244 -19.44 -3.19 11.06
CA GLN A 244 -20.81 -3.47 10.62
C GLN A 244 -20.97 -4.91 10.11
N LYS A 245 -20.01 -5.42 9.31
CA LYS A 245 -20.02 -6.82 8.87
C LYS A 245 -19.95 -7.80 10.05
N LYS A 246 -19.14 -7.53 11.08
CA LYS A 246 -19.06 -8.38 12.29
C LYS A 246 -20.31 -8.39 13.15
N VAL A 247 -21.05 -7.30 13.21
CA VAL A 247 -22.32 -7.23 13.96
C VAL A 247 -23.44 -8.01 13.25
N ASN A 248 -23.34 -8.19 11.93
CA ASN A 248 -24.34 -8.86 11.10
C ASN A 248 -24.04 -10.35 10.84
N CYS A 249 -23.01 -10.92 11.46
CA CYS A 249 -22.67 -12.35 11.41
C CYS A 249 -22.92 -12.99 12.78
#